data_AF-A0A0C9VAR5-F1
#
_entry.id   AF-A0A0C9VAR5-F1
#
_cell.length_a   1.000
_cell.length_b   1.000
_cell.length_c   1.000
_cell.angle_alpha   90.00
_cell.angle_beta   90.00
_cell.angle_gamma   90.00
#
_symmetry.space_group_name_H-M   'P 1'
#
loop_
_entity.id
_entity.type
_entity.pdbx_description
1 polymer ?
#
loop_
_entity_poly.entity_id
_entity_poly.type
_entity_poly.pdbx_seq_one_letter_code
_entity_poly.pdbx_strand_id
1 'polypeptide(L)'
;MSIDRNLNFINLAPVGLRNPENTQFSWWGSALIESVKNSSTPQARVDDMVTRTMGAFFKLGQEKNYPAINFDYNTQNTFIDGQPLSQHVNIQADHFKLIRMIGAASAVVLKNTNGALPLNAQKIKRTPLIYAFLISLSNRAASGLAILGSDAGPNPDGPNNYQNGNTDHGCSQGTLAMGWGSETAEFPYLIDPLSAIQTFMRTNNPTTPVEGLSDDFNFGVVDLLATQADTCLVFKNTDSGEGYITVDGNSGDRMNIRLWQW
;
A
#
# COMPACT_ATOMS: atom_id res chain seq x y z
N MET A 1 -35.37 -2.00 17.04
CA MET A 1 -34.40 -1.45 16.08
C MET A 1 -33.14 -1.13 16.89
N SER A 2 -32.15 -2.04 16.85
CA SER A 2 -30.89 -1.91 17.59
C SER A 2 -29.95 -1.04 16.76
N ILE A 3 -29.77 0.21 17.15
CA ILE A 3 -28.77 1.10 16.54
C ILE A 3 -27.49 1.03 17.38
N ASP A 4 -26.39 0.91 16.64
CA ASP A 4 -25.09 0.41 17.01
C ASP A 4 -24.32 1.22 18.06
N ARG A 5 -23.37 0.54 18.73
CA ARG A 5 -22.59 0.96 19.91
C ARG A 5 -21.29 1.70 19.58
N ASN A 6 -21.21 2.53 18.54
CA ASN A 6 -19.95 3.20 18.19
C ASN A 6 -19.99 4.74 18.28
N LEU A 7 -18.93 5.27 18.88
CA LEU A 7 -18.62 6.60 19.40
C LEU A 7 -18.58 7.74 18.36
N ASN A 8 -19.56 7.89 17.48
CA ASN A 8 -19.55 8.97 16.48
C ASN A 8 -20.10 10.32 17.03
N PHE A 9 -19.73 10.71 18.26
CA PHE A 9 -20.01 12.05 18.81
C PHE A 9 -19.08 13.12 18.23
N ILE A 10 -17.91 12.70 17.75
CA ILE A 10 -16.87 13.59 17.24
C ILE A 10 -16.72 13.22 15.78
N ASN A 11 -17.44 13.94 14.92
CA ASN A 11 -17.00 14.05 13.54
C ASN A 11 -15.68 14.83 13.59
N LEU A 12 -14.54 14.14 13.42
CA LEU A 12 -13.29 14.79 13.04
C LEU A 12 -13.43 15.21 11.58
N ALA A 13 -14.36 16.12 11.33
CA ALA A 13 -14.60 16.61 9.99
C ALA A 13 -13.42 17.51 9.58
N PRO A 14 -13.11 17.58 8.27
CA PRO A 14 -12.12 18.52 7.76
C PRO A 14 -12.45 19.97 8.13
N VAL A 15 -11.45 20.84 8.02
CA VAL A 15 -11.53 22.27 8.36
C VAL A 15 -12.73 22.92 7.64
N GLY A 16 -13.86 23.04 8.34
CA GLY A 16 -15.11 23.61 7.80
C GLY A 16 -16.40 23.09 8.44
N LEU A 17 -16.43 21.84 8.91
CA LEU A 17 -17.59 21.26 9.61
C LEU A 17 -17.27 21.00 11.10
N ARG A 18 -16.73 22.03 11.77
CA ARG A 18 -16.17 21.91 13.14
C ARG A 18 -17.19 22.02 14.27
N ASN A 19 -18.47 22.24 13.99
CA ASN A 19 -19.49 22.35 15.02
C ASN A 19 -20.69 21.44 14.69
N PRO A 20 -21.03 20.45 15.55
CA PRO A 20 -22.27 19.69 15.40
C PRO A 20 -23.55 20.55 15.50
N GLU A 21 -23.46 21.82 15.91
CA GLU A 21 -24.54 22.81 15.79
C GLU A 21 -24.67 23.40 14.37
N ASN A 22 -23.62 23.36 13.54
CA ASN A 22 -23.58 23.97 12.20
C ASN A 22 -23.63 22.94 11.06
N THR A 23 -23.69 21.65 11.39
CA THR A 23 -23.90 20.59 10.38
C THR A 23 -25.36 20.61 9.92
N GLN A 24 -25.55 20.60 8.61
CA GLN A 24 -26.89 20.57 8.01
C GLN A 24 -27.59 19.21 8.17
N PHE A 25 -26.83 18.16 8.55
CA PHE A 25 -27.33 16.81 8.74
C PHE A 25 -26.67 16.18 9.97
N SER A 26 -27.33 16.29 11.12
CA SER A 26 -26.95 15.57 12.33
C SER A 26 -28.17 15.04 13.04
N TRP A 27 -28.14 13.75 13.36
CA TRP A 27 -29.12 13.14 14.28
C TRP A 27 -28.88 13.58 15.75
N TRP A 28 -27.84 14.40 15.98
CA TRP A 28 -27.25 14.75 17.28
C TRP A 28 -27.14 16.29 17.34
N GLY A 29 -26.13 16.85 18.02
CA GLY A 29 -26.00 18.31 18.17
C GLY A 29 -27.25 18.90 18.83
N SER A 30 -27.91 19.85 18.15
CA SER A 30 -29.17 20.44 18.60
C SER A 30 -30.27 19.40 18.87
N ALA A 31 -30.38 18.35 18.05
CA ALA A 31 -31.38 17.29 18.25
C ALA A 31 -31.12 16.47 19.54
N LEU A 32 -29.85 16.27 19.91
CA LEU A 32 -29.51 15.61 21.17
C LEU A 32 -29.90 16.49 22.37
N ILE A 33 -29.65 17.80 22.28
CA ILE A 33 -30.06 18.77 23.30
C ILE A 33 -31.58 18.72 23.50
N GLU A 34 -32.35 18.74 22.42
CA GLU A 34 -33.81 18.63 22.45
C GLU A 34 -34.27 17.29 23.04
N SER A 35 -33.60 16.18 22.69
CA SER A 35 -33.93 14.85 23.21
C SER A 35 -33.72 14.72 24.72
N VAL A 36 -32.75 15.45 25.29
CA VAL A 36 -32.55 15.52 26.74
C VAL A 36 -33.61 16.42 27.39
N LYS A 37 -33.87 17.60 26.80
CA LYS A 37 -34.89 18.54 27.29
C LYS A 37 -36.29 17.93 27.32
N ASN A 38 -36.64 17.15 26.31
CA ASN A 38 -37.94 16.47 26.22
C ASN A 38 -37.97 15.10 26.92
N SER A 39 -36.91 14.74 27.66
CA SER A 39 -36.77 13.49 28.42
C SER A 39 -36.79 12.20 27.60
N SER A 40 -36.66 12.27 26.27
CA SER A 40 -36.49 11.07 25.43
C SER A 40 -35.12 10.40 25.65
N THR A 41 -34.11 11.20 26.01
CA THR A 41 -32.76 10.74 26.36
C THR A 41 -32.44 11.15 27.80
N PRO A 42 -32.17 10.21 28.71
CA PRO A 42 -31.73 10.54 30.07
C PRO A 42 -30.39 11.30 30.05
N GLN A 43 -30.23 12.34 30.88
CA GLN A 43 -28.98 13.09 30.98
C GLN A 43 -27.78 12.18 31.31
N ALA A 44 -27.97 11.20 32.20
CA ALA A 44 -26.94 10.22 32.56
C ALA A 44 -26.37 9.46 31.35
N ARG A 45 -27.13 9.37 30.24
CA ARG A 45 -26.63 8.77 29.00
C ARG A 45 -25.60 9.66 28.32
N VAL A 46 -25.84 10.97 28.27
CA VAL A 46 -24.87 11.96 27.75
C VAL A 46 -23.64 12.01 28.64
N ASP A 47 -23.81 11.96 29.96
CA ASP A 47 -22.70 11.92 30.91
C ASP A 47 -21.79 10.69 30.69
N ASP A 48 -22.37 9.49 30.46
CA ASP A 48 -21.61 8.27 30.11
C ASP A 48 -20.83 8.43 28.79
N MET A 49 -21.42 9.08 27.80
CA MET A 49 -20.76 9.33 26.49
C MET A 49 -19.53 10.24 26.66
N VAL A 50 -19.69 11.36 27.35
CA VAL A 50 -18.59 12.30 27.63
C VAL A 50 -17.53 11.62 28.50
N THR A 51 -17.95 10.88 29.52
CA THR A 51 -17.03 10.17 30.43
C THR A 51 -16.18 9.14 29.70
N ARG A 52 -16.74 8.38 28.76
CA ARG A 52 -15.98 7.38 27.97
C ARG A 52 -14.98 8.06 27.03
N THR A 53 -15.39 9.12 26.35
CA THR A 53 -14.54 9.88 25.44
C THR A 53 -13.37 10.52 26.18
N MET A 54 -13.66 11.27 27.24
CA MET A 54 -12.63 11.92 28.06
C MET A 54 -11.79 10.90 28.83
N GLY A 55 -12.38 9.77 29.23
CA GLY A 55 -11.67 8.67 29.87
C GLY A 55 -10.57 8.10 28.97
N ALA A 56 -10.83 7.91 27.67
CA ALA A 56 -9.79 7.48 26.73
C ALA A 56 -8.70 8.54 26.52
N PHE A 57 -9.11 9.81 26.39
CA PHE A 57 -8.20 10.95 26.24
C PHE A 57 -7.19 11.04 27.41
N PHE A 58 -7.69 10.99 28.66
CA PHE A 58 -6.84 11.01 29.85
C PHE A 58 -6.03 9.72 30.03
N LYS A 59 -6.60 8.56 29.70
CA LYS A 59 -5.89 7.28 29.79
C LYS A 59 -4.64 7.24 28.90
N LEU A 60 -4.72 7.86 27.72
CA LEU A 60 -3.60 7.96 26.78
C LEU A 60 -2.71 9.18 27.03
N GLY A 61 -2.98 9.98 28.07
CA GLY A 61 -2.16 11.14 28.45
C GLY A 61 -2.24 12.32 27.48
N GLN A 62 -3.28 12.39 26.65
CA GLN A 62 -3.41 13.41 25.60
C GLN A 62 -3.72 14.80 26.16
N GLU A 63 -3.99 14.93 27.46
CA GLU A 63 -4.15 16.23 28.12
C GLU A 63 -2.83 16.98 28.34
N LYS A 64 -1.67 16.33 28.14
CA LYS A 64 -0.35 16.89 28.40
C LYS A 64 0.45 17.04 27.10
N ASN A 65 0.79 18.27 26.76
CA ASN A 65 1.69 18.61 25.64
C ASN A 65 1.31 17.92 24.30
N TYR A 66 0.03 17.68 24.06
CA TYR A 66 -0.42 17.03 22.84
C TYR A 66 -0.21 17.98 21.65
N PRO A 67 0.44 17.53 20.56
CA PRO A 67 0.76 18.39 19.44
C PRO A 67 -0.52 18.87 18.75
N ALA A 68 -0.51 20.11 18.29
CA ALA A 68 -1.55 20.62 17.41
C ALA A 68 -1.50 19.87 16.05
N ILE A 69 -2.65 19.77 15.39
CA ILE A 69 -2.74 19.25 14.03
C ILE A 69 -1.89 20.13 13.11
N ASN A 70 -1.06 19.50 12.28
CA ASN A 70 -0.07 20.17 11.42
C ASN A 70 -0.14 19.70 9.95
N PHE A 71 -1.22 19.01 9.58
CA PHE A 71 -1.51 18.56 8.22
C PHE A 71 -3.02 18.67 7.96
N ASP A 72 -3.40 18.68 6.68
CA ASP A 72 -4.79 18.58 6.25
C ASP A 72 -5.02 17.25 5.52
N TYR A 73 -6.16 16.61 5.78
CA TYR A 73 -6.51 15.33 5.18
C TYR A 73 -6.98 15.46 3.72
N ASN A 74 -7.63 16.57 3.36
CA ASN A 74 -8.18 16.77 2.03
C ASN A 74 -7.16 17.29 1.01
N THR A 75 -6.05 17.88 1.47
CA THR A 75 -5.08 18.50 0.58
C THR A 75 -3.64 18.44 1.10
N GLN A 76 -2.71 18.29 0.16
CA GLN A 76 -1.27 18.45 0.40
C GLN A 76 -0.80 19.91 0.24
N ASN A 77 -1.69 20.86 -0.04
CA ASN A 77 -1.29 22.26 -0.17
C ASN A 77 -0.87 22.85 1.18
N THR A 78 0.21 23.64 1.17
CA THR A 78 0.66 24.37 2.37
C THR A 78 -0.36 25.43 2.79
N PHE A 79 -1.05 26.06 1.82
CA PHE A 79 -2.00 27.14 2.05
C PHE A 79 -3.28 26.94 1.22
N ILE A 80 -4.42 27.35 1.78
CA ILE A 80 -5.69 27.57 1.07
C ILE A 80 -6.24 28.93 1.50
N ASP A 81 -6.62 29.77 0.55
CA ASP A 81 -7.15 31.13 0.79
C ASP A 81 -6.29 31.98 1.75
N GLY A 82 -4.97 31.83 1.64
CA GLY A 82 -3.99 32.53 2.48
C GLY A 82 -3.83 32.00 3.91
N GLN A 83 -4.55 30.94 4.29
CA GLN A 83 -4.43 30.29 5.59
C GLN A 83 -3.47 29.09 5.54
N PRO A 84 -2.54 28.96 6.50
CA PRO A 84 -1.66 27.79 6.56
C PRO A 84 -2.45 26.54 7.00
N LEU A 85 -2.39 25.47 6.20
CA LEU A 85 -3.05 24.20 6.48
C LEU A 85 -2.05 23.11 6.87
N SER A 86 -1.04 22.88 6.03
CA SER A 86 -0.06 21.79 6.19
C SER A 86 1.36 22.30 6.41
N GLN A 87 2.05 21.74 7.40
CA GLN A 87 3.41 22.10 7.79
C GLN A 87 4.47 21.12 7.25
N HIS A 88 4.07 20.01 6.62
CA HIS A 88 4.96 19.03 5.99
C HIS A 88 6.00 18.43 6.95
N VAL A 89 5.59 18.16 8.20
CA VAL A 89 6.48 17.62 9.24
C VAL A 89 6.86 16.19 8.90
N ASN A 90 8.16 15.93 8.78
CA ASN A 90 8.67 14.57 8.57
C ASN A 90 8.64 13.77 9.89
N ILE A 91 7.75 12.77 9.96
CA ILE A 91 7.58 11.88 11.12
C ILE A 91 8.12 10.45 10.90
N GLN A 92 8.89 10.23 9.82
CA GLN A 92 9.31 8.88 9.43
C GLN A 92 10.35 8.25 10.37
N ALA A 93 11.16 9.09 11.05
CA ALA A 93 12.27 8.67 11.90
C ALA A 93 13.08 7.52 11.26
N ASP A 94 13.33 6.42 11.97
CA ASP A 94 13.93 5.20 11.43
C ASP A 94 12.94 4.04 11.30
N HIS A 95 11.63 4.34 11.19
CA HIS A 95 10.56 3.33 11.06
C HIS A 95 10.79 2.37 9.88
N PHE A 96 11.51 2.80 8.83
CA PHE A 96 11.91 1.96 7.70
C PHE A 96 12.66 0.69 8.12
N LYS A 97 13.40 0.72 9.24
CA LYS A 97 14.10 -0.47 9.78
C LYS A 97 13.10 -1.52 10.22
N LEU A 98 12.08 -1.11 10.97
CA LEU A 98 11.02 -1.99 11.45
C LEU A 98 10.16 -2.51 10.29
N ILE A 99 9.79 -1.64 9.35
CA ILE A 99 9.03 -2.02 8.14
C ILE A 99 9.79 -3.11 7.36
N ARG A 100 11.09 -2.90 7.10
CA ARG A 100 11.92 -3.89 6.41
C ARG A 100 12.05 -5.20 7.18
N MET A 101 12.19 -5.14 8.51
CA MET A 101 12.27 -6.32 9.36
C MET A 101 10.96 -7.13 9.32
N ILE A 102 9.82 -6.46 9.46
CA ILE A 102 8.50 -7.10 9.38
C ILE A 102 8.30 -7.72 8.00
N GLY A 103 8.56 -6.99 6.92
CA GLY A 103 8.41 -7.50 5.55
C GLY A 103 9.26 -8.75 5.28
N ALA A 104 10.48 -8.82 5.82
CA ALA A 104 11.32 -10.01 5.71
C ALA A 104 10.79 -11.17 6.57
N ALA A 105 10.33 -10.89 7.79
CA ALA A 105 9.86 -11.92 8.73
C ALA A 105 8.47 -12.46 8.40
N SER A 106 7.64 -11.70 7.69
CA SER A 106 6.30 -12.10 7.25
C SER A 106 6.30 -12.93 5.97
N ALA A 107 7.41 -13.01 5.25
CA ALA A 107 7.53 -13.81 4.04
C ALA A 107 7.54 -15.32 4.37
N VAL A 108 6.59 -16.06 3.80
CA VAL A 108 6.44 -17.50 4.04
C VAL A 108 7.02 -18.31 2.87
N VAL A 109 8.03 -19.14 3.15
CA VAL A 109 8.59 -20.08 2.16
C VAL A 109 7.70 -21.32 2.10
N LEU A 110 6.78 -21.35 1.14
CA LEU A 110 5.84 -22.47 0.97
C LEU A 110 6.47 -23.70 0.31
N LYS A 111 7.48 -23.48 -0.56
CA LYS A 111 8.18 -24.55 -1.27
C LYS A 111 9.64 -24.16 -1.50
N ASN A 112 10.55 -25.06 -1.15
CA ASN A 112 11.98 -24.93 -1.47
C ASN A 112 12.53 -26.31 -1.86
N THR A 113 12.59 -26.57 -3.16
CA THR A 113 13.09 -27.83 -3.71
C THR A 113 14.54 -27.67 -4.14
N ASN A 114 15.37 -28.70 -3.93
CA ASN A 114 16.77 -28.75 -4.36
C ASN A 114 17.65 -27.61 -3.82
N GLY A 115 17.26 -26.99 -2.69
CA GLY A 115 17.98 -25.86 -2.12
C GLY A 115 18.02 -24.63 -3.03
N ALA A 116 16.93 -24.36 -3.77
CA ALA A 116 16.80 -23.20 -4.65
C ALA A 116 16.96 -21.87 -3.88
N LEU A 117 16.48 -21.83 -2.63
CA LEU A 117 16.72 -20.72 -1.70
C LEU A 117 17.63 -21.17 -0.54
N PRO A 118 18.49 -20.28 0.00
CA PRO A 118 18.68 -18.87 -0.41
C PRO A 118 19.41 -18.73 -1.75
N LEU A 119 19.05 -17.68 -2.50
CA LEU A 119 19.71 -17.36 -3.77
C LEU A 119 21.20 -17.08 -3.57
N ASN A 120 22.05 -17.70 -4.38
CA ASN A 120 23.49 -17.43 -4.38
C ASN A 120 23.90 -16.73 -5.69
N ALA A 121 24.16 -15.43 -5.62
CA ALA A 121 24.53 -14.61 -6.76
C ALA A 121 25.76 -15.14 -7.53
N GLN A 122 26.69 -15.83 -6.86
CA GLN A 122 27.89 -16.41 -7.49
C GLN A 122 27.60 -17.69 -8.29
N LYS A 123 26.49 -18.37 -8.00
CA LYS A 123 26.11 -19.62 -8.67
C LYS A 123 25.26 -19.40 -9.92
N ILE A 124 24.69 -18.19 -10.08
CA ILE A 124 23.95 -17.83 -11.29
C ILE A 124 24.97 -17.74 -12.43
N LYS A 125 24.86 -18.65 -13.39
CA LYS A 125 25.82 -18.76 -14.48
C LYS A 125 25.84 -17.47 -15.33
N ARG A 126 27.00 -17.18 -15.90
CA ARG A 126 27.22 -16.06 -16.84
C ARG A 126 27.66 -16.60 -18.19
N THR A 127 27.00 -16.19 -19.27
CA THR A 127 27.59 -16.27 -20.62
C THR A 127 27.73 -14.85 -21.15
N PRO A 128 28.95 -14.39 -21.52
CA PRO A 128 29.13 -13.06 -22.10
C PRO A 128 28.30 -12.89 -23.38
N LEU A 129 27.59 -11.77 -23.50
CA LEU A 129 26.82 -11.39 -24.70
C LEU A 129 27.64 -11.36 -26.00
N ILE A 130 28.98 -11.33 -25.93
CA ILE A 130 29.88 -11.47 -27.08
C ILE A 130 29.63 -12.75 -27.89
N TYR A 131 29.03 -13.79 -27.28
CA TYR A 131 28.66 -15.02 -27.99
C TYR A 131 27.15 -15.15 -28.24
N ALA A 132 26.32 -14.14 -27.95
CA ALA A 132 24.85 -14.22 -28.09
C ALA A 132 24.41 -14.63 -29.51
N PHE A 133 25.11 -14.14 -30.55
CA PHE A 133 24.89 -14.52 -31.95
C PHE A 133 25.18 -16.02 -32.22
N LEU A 134 26.16 -16.61 -31.53
CA LEU A 134 26.50 -18.04 -31.65
C LEU A 134 25.63 -18.92 -30.72
N ILE A 135 25.11 -18.37 -29.62
CA ILE A 135 24.17 -19.03 -28.71
C ILE A 135 22.79 -19.19 -29.37
N SER A 136 22.33 -18.16 -30.10
CA SER A 136 21.12 -18.20 -30.95
C SER A 136 21.12 -19.36 -31.96
N LEU A 137 22.30 -19.84 -32.38
CA LEU A 137 22.47 -20.95 -33.31
C LEU A 137 22.54 -22.33 -32.64
N SER A 138 22.56 -22.41 -31.29
CA SER A 138 22.88 -23.66 -30.57
C SER A 138 21.83 -24.13 -29.56
N ASN A 139 20.65 -23.51 -29.47
CA ASN A 139 19.61 -23.84 -28.47
C ASN A 139 20.14 -23.89 -27.02
N ARG A 140 21.19 -23.11 -26.71
CA ARG A 140 21.75 -23.04 -25.36
C ARG A 140 21.13 -21.88 -24.59
N ALA A 141 20.78 -22.12 -23.34
CA ALA A 141 20.29 -21.12 -22.39
C ALA A 141 21.33 -20.00 -22.19
N ALA A 142 20.95 -18.74 -22.41
CA ALA A 142 21.81 -17.57 -22.14
C ALA A 142 21.84 -17.25 -20.64
N SER A 143 22.99 -17.48 -20.00
CA SER A 143 23.05 -17.52 -18.54
C SER A 143 22.95 -16.14 -17.89
N GLY A 144 21.95 -15.99 -17.02
CA GLY A 144 21.57 -14.76 -16.32
C GLY A 144 20.42 -14.98 -15.34
N LEU A 145 19.94 -13.88 -14.74
CA LEU A 145 18.75 -13.84 -13.90
C LEU A 145 17.61 -13.17 -14.66
N ALA A 146 16.50 -13.86 -14.88
CA ALA A 146 15.26 -13.25 -15.35
C ALA A 146 14.35 -12.92 -14.17
N ILE A 147 13.79 -11.72 -14.17
CA ILE A 147 12.78 -11.24 -13.21
C ILE A 147 11.53 -10.94 -14.03
N LEU A 148 10.49 -11.73 -13.84
CA LEU A 148 9.31 -11.77 -14.70
C LEU A 148 8.07 -11.42 -13.87
N GLY A 149 7.20 -10.59 -14.41
CA GLY A 149 5.96 -10.18 -13.76
C GLY A 149 5.88 -8.67 -13.57
N SER A 150 4.73 -8.09 -13.88
CA SER A 150 4.40 -6.69 -13.57
C SER A 150 4.59 -6.39 -12.08
N ASP A 151 4.24 -7.34 -11.22
CA ASP A 151 4.39 -7.28 -9.76
C ASP A 151 5.84 -7.18 -9.27
N ALA A 152 6.83 -7.41 -10.15
CA ALA A 152 8.22 -7.17 -9.82
C ALA A 152 8.61 -5.69 -9.94
N GLY A 153 7.89 -4.91 -10.75
CA GLY A 153 8.27 -3.56 -11.16
C GLY A 153 7.56 -2.46 -10.38
N PRO A 154 7.96 -1.20 -10.58
CA PRO A 154 7.26 -0.06 -10.01
C PRO A 154 5.90 0.15 -10.70
N ASN A 155 4.98 0.82 -9.99
CA ASN A 155 3.82 1.41 -10.65
C ASN A 155 4.31 2.49 -11.64
N PRO A 156 3.98 2.40 -12.95
CA PRO A 156 4.47 3.34 -13.96
C PRO A 156 4.02 4.78 -13.73
N ASP A 157 2.89 4.98 -13.04
CA ASP A 157 2.37 6.32 -12.76
C ASP A 157 2.98 6.92 -11.48
N GLY A 158 3.74 6.13 -10.71
CA GLY A 158 4.31 6.51 -9.42
C GLY A 158 3.67 5.73 -8.25
N PRO A 159 4.34 5.61 -7.10
CA PRO A 159 3.90 4.71 -6.02
C PRO A 159 2.57 5.10 -5.38
N ASN A 160 2.13 6.35 -5.53
CA ASN A 160 0.88 6.86 -4.98
C ASN A 160 -0.12 7.33 -6.05
N ASN A 161 0.13 7.02 -7.33
CA ASN A 161 -0.73 7.46 -8.44
C ASN A 161 -1.45 6.26 -9.04
N TYR A 162 -2.70 6.46 -9.43
CA TYR A 162 -3.56 5.36 -9.84
C TYR A 162 -4.38 5.75 -11.07
N GLN A 163 -4.64 4.75 -11.92
CA GLN A 163 -5.40 4.97 -13.15
C GLN A 163 -6.85 5.41 -12.89
N ASN A 164 -7.42 6.10 -13.88
CA ASN A 164 -8.82 6.48 -13.97
C ASN A 164 -9.32 7.44 -12.87
N GLY A 165 -8.41 8.15 -12.19
CA GLY A 165 -8.77 9.09 -11.12
C GLY A 165 -9.19 8.40 -9.82
N ASN A 166 -8.91 7.10 -9.68
CA ASN A 166 -9.05 6.42 -8.41
C ASN A 166 -8.07 7.01 -7.41
N THR A 167 -8.53 7.21 -6.17
CA THR A 167 -7.70 7.55 -5.01
C THR A 167 -7.45 6.29 -4.19
N ASP A 168 -6.77 6.42 -3.06
CA ASP A 168 -6.73 5.40 -2.02
C ASP A 168 -6.21 4.02 -2.49
N HIS A 169 -5.16 4.04 -3.33
CA HIS A 169 -4.53 2.83 -3.88
C HIS A 169 -5.43 1.96 -4.76
N GLY A 170 -6.47 2.54 -5.37
CA GLY A 170 -7.45 1.86 -6.22
C GLY A 170 -6.95 1.35 -7.58
N CYS A 171 -5.80 0.69 -7.65
CA CYS A 171 -5.29 -0.03 -8.82
C CYS A 171 -4.33 -1.15 -8.40
N SER A 172 -4.08 -2.11 -9.31
CA SER A 172 -3.12 -3.21 -9.09
C SER A 172 -2.01 -3.17 -10.13
N GLN A 173 -1.28 -2.04 -10.23
CA GLN A 173 -0.22 -1.83 -11.21
C GLN A 173 1.17 -1.84 -10.58
N GLY A 174 2.10 -2.59 -11.17
CA GLY A 174 3.40 -2.81 -10.55
C GLY A 174 3.29 -3.73 -9.34
N THR A 175 4.26 -3.61 -8.44
CA THR A 175 4.33 -4.39 -7.21
C THR A 175 3.22 -4.04 -6.22
N LEU A 176 2.52 -5.06 -5.72
CA LEU A 176 1.45 -4.87 -4.74
C LEU A 176 2.02 -4.84 -3.32
N ALA A 177 2.04 -3.65 -2.72
CA ALA A 177 2.53 -3.44 -1.35
C ALA A 177 1.43 -3.00 -0.36
N MET A 178 0.23 -2.66 -0.85
CA MET A 178 -0.93 -2.23 -0.08
C MET A 178 -2.20 -2.45 -0.93
N GLY A 179 -3.30 -2.90 -0.32
CA GLY A 179 -4.61 -2.94 -1.00
C GLY A 179 -5.25 -1.55 -1.06
N TRP A 180 -6.51 -1.46 -1.51
CA TRP A 180 -7.18 -0.16 -1.68
C TRP A 180 -8.21 0.18 -0.58
N GLY A 181 -8.51 1.46 -0.42
CA GLY A 181 -9.59 1.98 0.42
C GLY A 181 -9.12 2.89 1.56
N SER A 182 -9.97 3.08 2.57
CA SER A 182 -9.71 4.07 3.62
C SER A 182 -8.56 3.72 4.56
N GLU A 183 -8.14 2.46 4.62
CA GLU A 183 -7.03 1.97 5.46
C GLU A 183 -5.67 2.03 4.76
N THR A 184 -5.47 3.06 3.94
CA THR A 184 -4.24 3.25 3.16
C THR A 184 -3.40 4.42 3.65
N ALA A 185 -2.16 4.49 3.18
CA ALA A 185 -1.25 5.58 3.44
C ALA A 185 -0.39 5.87 2.21
N GLU A 186 0.02 7.14 2.08
CA GLU A 186 0.93 7.57 1.03
C GLU A 186 2.34 7.03 1.27
N PHE A 187 2.92 6.37 0.26
CA PHE A 187 4.31 5.96 0.30
C PHE A 187 5.24 7.18 0.21
N PRO A 188 6.23 7.32 1.11
CA PRO A 188 7.33 8.27 0.89
C PRO A 188 8.23 7.82 -0.26
N TYR A 189 8.27 6.50 -0.51
CA TYR A 189 8.88 5.79 -1.63
C TYR A 189 8.45 4.33 -1.55
N LEU A 190 8.55 3.59 -2.66
CA LEU A 190 8.34 2.15 -2.72
C LEU A 190 9.51 1.50 -3.45
N ILE A 191 10.22 0.58 -2.77
CA ILE A 191 11.31 -0.18 -3.38
C ILE A 191 10.72 -1.47 -3.96
N ASP A 192 10.63 -1.53 -5.28
CA ASP A 192 10.11 -2.70 -5.99
C ASP A 192 11.10 -3.87 -6.00
N PRO A 193 10.61 -5.13 -6.13
CA PRO A 193 11.47 -6.31 -6.17
C PRO A 193 12.55 -6.27 -7.26
N LEU A 194 12.22 -5.81 -8.46
CA LEU A 194 13.14 -5.72 -9.60
C LEU A 194 14.33 -4.82 -9.25
N SER A 195 14.08 -3.60 -8.76
CA SER A 195 15.11 -2.65 -8.34
C SER A 195 15.99 -3.21 -7.22
N ALA A 196 15.38 -3.83 -6.20
CA ALA A 196 16.10 -4.41 -5.07
C ALA A 196 17.02 -5.57 -5.49
N ILE A 197 16.51 -6.49 -6.31
CA ILE A 197 17.25 -7.66 -6.76
C ILE A 197 18.34 -7.27 -7.76
N GLN A 198 18.06 -6.34 -8.67
CA GLN A 198 19.09 -5.78 -9.54
C GLN A 198 20.22 -5.15 -8.74
N THR A 199 19.91 -4.39 -7.69
CA THR A 199 20.93 -3.78 -6.82
C THR A 199 21.76 -4.85 -6.10
N PHE A 200 21.12 -5.89 -5.58
CA PHE A 200 21.79 -7.04 -4.98
C PHE A 200 22.72 -7.75 -5.97
N MET A 201 22.26 -8.02 -7.19
CA MET A 201 23.05 -8.67 -8.23
C MET A 201 24.22 -7.81 -8.69
N ARG A 202 24.02 -6.51 -8.93
CA ARG A 202 25.10 -5.58 -9.28
C ARG A 202 26.18 -5.51 -8.20
N THR A 203 25.78 -5.56 -6.93
CA THR A 203 26.72 -5.50 -5.80
C THR A 203 27.52 -6.80 -5.64
N ASN A 204 26.88 -7.96 -5.86
CA ASN A 204 27.47 -9.26 -5.53
C ASN A 204 28.06 -9.97 -6.74
N ASN A 205 27.46 -9.84 -7.92
CA ASN A 205 27.94 -10.43 -9.17
C ASN A 205 27.65 -9.47 -10.35
N PRO A 206 28.40 -8.36 -10.48
CA PRO A 206 28.14 -7.27 -11.43
C PRO A 206 28.20 -7.68 -12.90
N THR A 207 28.69 -8.88 -13.20
CA THR A 207 28.88 -9.34 -14.58
C THR A 207 27.79 -10.28 -15.07
N THR A 208 26.90 -10.73 -14.18
CA THR A 208 25.75 -11.56 -14.56
C THR A 208 24.63 -10.66 -15.10
N PRO A 209 24.11 -10.93 -16.31
CA PRO A 209 23.00 -10.16 -16.85
C PRO A 209 21.74 -10.38 -16.00
N VAL A 210 21.02 -9.30 -15.75
CA VAL A 210 19.71 -9.31 -15.08
C VAL A 210 18.70 -8.66 -16.01
N GLU A 211 17.70 -9.42 -16.43
CA GLU A 211 16.66 -8.96 -17.34
C GLU A 211 15.31 -8.92 -16.61
N GLY A 212 14.64 -7.78 -16.68
CA GLY A 212 13.33 -7.55 -16.08
C GLY A 212 12.26 -7.40 -17.15
N LEU A 213 11.16 -8.14 -17.03
CA LEU A 213 9.99 -8.00 -17.88
C LEU A 213 8.74 -7.80 -17.01
N SER A 214 8.07 -6.66 -17.20
CA SER A 214 6.86 -6.28 -16.47
C SER A 214 5.58 -6.37 -17.30
N ASP A 215 5.67 -6.76 -18.58
CA ASP A 215 4.51 -7.05 -19.43
C ASP A 215 4.15 -8.53 -19.32
N ASP A 216 3.09 -8.81 -18.57
CA ASP A 216 2.64 -10.16 -18.26
C ASP A 216 2.08 -10.92 -19.47
N PHE A 217 1.66 -10.20 -20.52
CA PHE A 217 1.02 -10.79 -21.70
C PHE A 217 1.97 -10.96 -22.89
N ASN A 218 3.22 -10.51 -22.75
CA ASN A 218 4.24 -10.69 -23.77
C ASN A 218 4.85 -12.11 -23.70
N PHE A 219 4.02 -13.12 -23.95
CA PHE A 219 4.39 -14.53 -23.84
C PHE A 219 5.63 -14.89 -24.67
N GLY A 220 5.81 -14.27 -25.84
CA GLY A 220 7.00 -14.49 -26.68
C GLY A 220 8.30 -14.06 -25.99
N VAL A 221 8.31 -12.91 -25.31
CA VAL A 221 9.48 -12.45 -24.55
C VAL A 221 9.62 -13.22 -23.24
N VAL A 222 8.52 -13.54 -22.56
CA VAL A 222 8.52 -14.40 -21.36
C VAL A 222 9.22 -15.73 -21.67
N ASP A 223 8.78 -16.44 -22.73
CA ASP A 223 9.35 -17.73 -23.13
C ASP A 223 10.82 -17.61 -23.51
N LEU A 224 11.16 -16.54 -24.23
CA LEU A 224 12.53 -16.25 -24.65
C LEU A 224 13.46 -16.03 -23.44
N LEU A 225 13.05 -15.23 -22.46
CA LEU A 225 13.84 -14.95 -21.25
C LEU A 225 13.91 -16.16 -20.33
N ALA A 226 12.79 -16.86 -20.14
CA ALA A 226 12.73 -18.03 -19.27
C ALA A 226 13.56 -19.21 -19.80
N THR A 227 13.58 -19.41 -21.13
CA THR A 227 14.41 -20.45 -21.76
C THR A 227 15.90 -20.13 -21.68
N GLN A 228 16.23 -18.85 -21.64
CA GLN A 228 17.62 -18.40 -21.62
C GLN A 228 18.20 -18.37 -20.20
N ALA A 229 17.48 -17.82 -19.23
CA ALA A 229 18.01 -17.57 -17.91
C ALA A 229 18.45 -18.84 -17.16
N ASP A 230 19.50 -18.72 -16.34
CA ASP A 230 19.92 -19.79 -15.42
C ASP A 230 19.02 -19.82 -14.16
N THR A 231 18.40 -18.68 -13.84
CA THR A 231 17.40 -18.58 -12.77
C THR A 231 16.30 -17.60 -13.19
N CYS A 232 15.04 -17.97 -12.92
CA CYS A 232 13.88 -17.10 -13.10
C CYS A 232 13.24 -16.81 -11.74
N LEU A 233 12.96 -15.54 -11.46
CA LEU A 233 12.12 -15.10 -10.35
C LEU A 233 10.83 -14.52 -10.93
N VAL A 234 9.70 -15.14 -10.59
CA VAL A 234 8.38 -14.73 -11.10
C VAL A 234 7.60 -14.08 -9.96
N PHE A 235 7.07 -12.89 -10.22
CA PHE A 235 6.28 -12.10 -9.28
C PHE A 235 4.85 -12.00 -9.78
N LYS A 236 3.90 -12.24 -8.88
CA LYS A 236 2.46 -12.23 -9.16
C LYS A 236 1.70 -11.83 -7.91
N ASN A 237 0.62 -11.09 -8.11
CA ASN A 237 -0.23 -10.63 -7.05
C ASN A 237 -1.72 -10.96 -7.31
N THR A 238 -2.53 -10.63 -6.32
CA THR A 238 -3.99 -10.57 -6.38
C THR A 238 -4.40 -9.54 -5.34
N ASP A 239 -5.32 -8.65 -5.69
CA ASP A 239 -5.62 -7.48 -4.86
C ASP A 239 -7.11 -7.40 -4.47
N SER A 240 -7.40 -6.64 -3.42
CA SER A 240 -8.73 -6.38 -2.88
C SER A 240 -8.73 -5.11 -2.03
N GLY A 241 -9.90 -4.58 -1.71
CA GLY A 241 -10.00 -3.45 -0.82
C GLY A 241 -11.42 -3.10 -0.41
N GLU A 242 -11.64 -1.84 -0.06
CA GLU A 242 -12.96 -1.37 0.38
C GLU A 242 -13.97 -1.26 -0.77
N GLY A 243 -15.24 -1.55 -0.48
CA GLY A 243 -16.30 -1.70 -1.49
C GLY A 243 -16.76 -0.42 -2.21
N TYR A 244 -16.27 0.75 -1.81
CA TYR A 244 -16.59 2.02 -2.51
C TYR A 244 -15.71 2.25 -3.75
N ILE A 245 -14.64 1.46 -3.92
CA ILE A 245 -13.79 1.47 -5.11
C ILE A 245 -13.98 0.16 -5.87
N THR A 246 -14.06 0.26 -7.20
CA THR A 246 -14.11 -0.90 -8.09
C THR A 246 -12.87 -0.95 -8.97
N VAL A 247 -12.10 -2.03 -8.87
CA VAL A 247 -10.89 -2.27 -9.67
C VAL A 247 -11.09 -3.52 -10.52
N ASP A 248 -11.02 -3.37 -11.85
CA ASP A 248 -11.23 -4.48 -12.81
C ASP A 248 -12.53 -5.29 -12.55
N GLY A 249 -13.61 -4.58 -12.22
CA GLY A 249 -14.90 -5.18 -11.89
C GLY A 249 -15.04 -5.74 -10.46
N ASN A 250 -13.99 -5.69 -9.64
CA ASN A 250 -14.02 -6.12 -8.23
C ASN A 250 -14.42 -4.94 -7.34
N SER A 251 -15.64 -4.92 -6.82
CA SER A 251 -16.15 -3.87 -5.91
C SER A 251 -15.79 -4.18 -4.46
N GLY A 252 -14.52 -3.96 -4.12
CA GLY A 252 -13.91 -4.35 -2.85
C GLY A 252 -13.66 -5.87 -2.76
N ASP A 253 -14.73 -6.65 -2.71
CA ASP A 253 -14.66 -8.10 -2.72
C ASP A 253 -14.12 -8.63 -4.06
N ARG A 254 -13.20 -9.60 -3.99
CA ARG A 254 -12.67 -10.26 -5.19
C ARG A 254 -13.71 -11.18 -5.80
N MET A 255 -13.90 -11.06 -7.10
CA MET A 255 -14.77 -11.96 -7.87
C MET A 255 -14.23 -13.39 -7.95
N ASN A 256 -12.93 -13.60 -7.69
CA ASN A 256 -12.29 -14.91 -7.66
C ASN A 256 -11.00 -14.91 -6.82
N ILE A 257 -10.40 -16.09 -6.63
CA ILE A 257 -9.14 -16.28 -5.87
C ILE A 257 -7.94 -16.61 -6.78
N ARG A 258 -8.02 -16.26 -8.07
CA ARG A 258 -6.93 -16.46 -9.04
C ARG A 258 -5.96 -15.29 -8.97
N LEU A 259 -4.77 -15.52 -9.50
CA LEU A 259 -3.79 -14.44 -9.72
C LEU A 259 -4.38 -13.42 -10.69
N TRP A 260 -4.07 -12.15 -10.45
CA TRP A 260 -4.40 -11.06 -11.36
C TRP A 260 -3.33 -10.99 -12.46
N GLN A 261 -3.68 -10.34 -13.59
CA GLN A 261 -2.80 -10.18 -14.76
C GLN A 261 -2.23 -11.52 -15.25
N TRP A 262 -3.12 -12.47 -15.54
CA TRP A 262 -2.80 -13.80 -16.03
C TRP A 262 -3.22 -13.99 -17.48
#